data_AF-A0A6G6K9B2-F1
#
_entry.id   AF-A0A6G6K9B2-F1
#
_cell.length_a   1.000
_cell.length_b   1.000
_cell.length_c   1.000
_cell.angle_alpha   90.00
_cell.angle_beta   90.00
_cell.angle_gamma   90.00
#
_symmetry.space_group_name_H-M   'P 1'
#
loop_
_entity.id
_entity.type
_entity.pdbx_description
1 polymer ?
#
loop_
_entity_poly.entity_id
_entity_poly.type
_entity_poly.pdbx_seq_one_letter_code
_entity_poly.pdbx_strand_id
1 'polypeptide(L)'
;MHWTLRLLLGDERYEALSDFDCFMKAFPTTLWQGWGSMLRETPSEQFQSASVSQDGVGIAILIERSESEGLLMQAAYPMVVDGAPTEAELLDTLEDDDIPCAGAQLLLTPRRVQLAAFDPDYADHLPLLRPGAHYTCELSALVSSLSPMESSFEITQGPLLEIQRAMRQEQEPGFNPSDLSKVTISNEGLRSFLASDEPLWYTFVTKVENLRAIEFFGNKGWMFEGTVESEDSKDHVPPLRLRFMVMDHATSGYIPREGALVSGSAFLEVQMKEHLPYAGTPWSDRPGASDYLREDILSALRAGESWSGTPPAVQITAQLLSQNGWDVSSPGIWNGPVEHHPPLIQAKRGDVIHLIGLKVNGSEPPPCEFILQVTCQRQGEGHEVKLDAQDATVTHLNLRTLGMWCKDGPSMLPHG
;
A
#
# COMPACT_ATOMS: atom_id res chain seq x y z
N MET A 1 10.10 16.35 7.37
CA MET A 1 8.70 16.84 7.21
C MET A 1 8.48 18.26 6.68
N HIS A 2 9.48 19.10 6.38
CA HIS A 2 9.22 20.44 5.82
C HIS A 2 8.63 20.47 4.37
N TRP A 3 8.28 19.31 3.83
CA TRP A 3 7.91 19.09 2.42
C TRP A 3 6.39 19.15 2.24
N THR A 4 5.61 18.69 3.22
CA THR A 4 4.13 18.64 3.16
C THR A 4 3.48 20.02 3.16
N LEU A 5 4.05 20.97 3.91
CA LEU A 5 3.59 22.37 3.88
C LEU A 5 4.01 23.08 2.57
N ARG A 6 5.20 22.77 2.02
CA ARG A 6 5.66 23.23 0.69
C ARG A 6 4.76 22.72 -0.43
N LEU A 7 4.38 21.43 -0.36
CA LEU A 7 3.45 20.74 -1.25
C LEU A 7 2.03 21.31 -1.25
N LEU A 8 1.69 22.34 -0.46
CA LEU A 8 0.40 23.01 -0.56
C LEU A 8 0.46 24.52 -0.71
N LEU A 9 1.42 25.15 -0.05
CA LEU A 9 1.53 26.60 -0.05
C LEU A 9 2.35 27.12 -1.24
N GLY A 10 3.15 26.24 -1.87
CA GLY A 10 4.23 26.61 -2.78
C GLY A 10 5.45 27.16 -2.02
N ASP A 11 6.61 27.11 -2.67
CA ASP A 11 7.90 27.45 -2.04
C ASP A 11 7.92 28.87 -1.44
N GLU A 12 7.37 29.86 -2.15
CA GLU A 12 7.41 31.27 -1.74
C GLU A 12 6.63 31.58 -0.45
N ARG A 13 5.48 30.92 -0.24
CA ARG A 13 4.64 31.16 0.96
C ARG A 13 5.10 30.34 2.15
N TYR A 14 5.69 29.17 1.89
CA TYR A 14 6.34 28.38 2.91
C TYR A 14 7.46 29.17 3.61
N GLU A 15 8.31 29.86 2.86
CA GLU A 15 9.37 30.71 3.42
C GLU A 15 8.82 31.91 4.22
N ALA A 16 7.64 32.42 3.87
CA ALA A 16 7.00 33.52 4.60
C ALA A 16 6.38 33.09 5.95
N LEU A 17 6.03 31.81 6.10
CA LEU A 17 5.38 31.24 7.28
C LEU A 17 6.33 30.41 8.17
N SER A 18 7.61 30.32 7.83
CA SER A 18 8.61 29.55 8.60
C SER A 18 8.96 30.18 9.97
N ASP A 19 8.45 31.36 10.28
CA ASP A 19 8.54 31.99 11.61
C ASP A 19 7.27 31.68 12.43
N PHE A 20 7.44 30.98 13.56
CA PHE A 20 6.37 30.58 14.47
C PHE A 20 5.53 31.79 14.94
N ASP A 21 6.13 32.94 15.22
CA ASP A 21 5.38 34.12 15.66
C ASP A 21 4.54 34.73 14.54
N CYS A 22 5.03 34.66 13.30
CA CYS A 22 4.30 35.12 12.12
C CYS A 22 3.12 34.17 11.82
N PHE A 23 3.36 32.86 11.94
CA PHE A 23 2.35 31.82 11.81
C PHE A 23 1.25 31.96 12.88
N MET A 24 1.61 32.05 14.16
CA MET A 24 0.66 32.23 15.27
C MET A 24 -0.20 33.50 15.13
N LYS A 25 0.35 34.59 14.56
CA LYS A 25 -0.42 35.81 14.27
C LYS A 25 -1.43 35.64 13.14
N ALA A 26 -1.17 34.75 12.18
CA ALA A 26 -2.11 34.40 11.12
C ALA A 26 -3.28 33.55 11.66
N PHE A 27 -3.09 32.84 12.79
CA PHE A 27 -4.09 31.98 13.40
C PHE A 27 -4.39 32.39 14.84
N PRO A 28 -5.36 33.28 15.09
CA PRO A 28 -5.75 33.60 16.44
C PRO A 28 -6.16 32.31 17.17
N THR A 29 -5.56 32.08 18.34
CA THR A 29 -5.73 30.87 19.17
C THR A 29 -7.20 30.57 19.53
N THR A 30 -8.08 31.56 19.37
CA THR A 30 -9.54 31.41 19.50
C THR A 30 -10.17 30.52 18.42
N LEU A 31 -9.48 30.27 17.30
CA LEU A 31 -9.90 29.37 16.23
C LEU A 31 -9.32 27.96 16.37
N TRP A 32 -8.40 27.78 17.32
CA TRP A 32 -7.73 26.52 17.51
C TRP A 32 -8.68 25.59 18.25
N GLN A 33 -9.03 24.51 17.59
CA GLN A 33 -9.70 23.40 18.24
C GLN A 33 -8.61 22.38 18.59
N GLY A 34 -8.59 21.93 19.85
CA GLY A 34 -7.85 20.71 20.19
C GLY A 34 -8.35 19.63 19.26
N TRP A 35 -7.43 18.98 18.56
CA TRP A 35 -7.82 17.90 17.66
C TRP A 35 -8.19 16.72 18.56
N GLY A 36 -9.47 16.68 18.93
CA GLY A 36 -10.04 15.68 19.81
C GLY A 36 -10.33 14.46 18.97
N SER A 37 -9.33 13.58 18.81
CA SER A 37 -9.64 12.21 18.50
C SER A 37 -10.70 11.70 19.47
N MET A 38 -11.77 11.10 18.95
CA MET A 38 -12.79 10.50 19.82
C MET A 38 -12.27 9.29 20.60
N LEU A 39 -11.05 8.82 20.31
CA LEU A 39 -10.39 7.80 21.13
C LEU A 39 -9.98 8.34 22.51
N ARG A 40 -9.80 9.65 22.69
CA ARG A 40 -9.35 10.21 23.96
C ARG A 40 -10.02 11.55 24.30
N GLU A 41 -10.65 11.61 25.46
CA GLU A 41 -11.29 12.84 25.97
C GLU A 41 -10.29 13.88 26.52
N THR A 42 -9.05 13.48 26.81
CA THR A 42 -8.00 14.36 27.39
C THR A 42 -6.74 14.37 26.52
N PRO A 43 -6.28 15.54 26.01
CA PRO A 43 -5.06 15.65 25.21
C PRO A 43 -3.81 15.23 26.00
N SER A 44 -2.72 14.89 25.31
CA SER A 44 -1.41 14.71 25.95
C SER A 44 -0.95 15.96 26.69
N GLU A 45 -0.25 15.72 27.80
CA GLU A 45 0.41 16.77 28.59
C GLU A 45 1.68 17.29 27.91
N GLN A 46 2.31 16.46 27.07
CA GLN A 46 3.57 16.77 26.39
C GLN A 46 3.36 17.20 24.94
N PHE A 47 2.35 16.66 24.25
CA PHE A 47 2.10 16.96 22.85
C PHE A 47 0.69 17.48 22.65
N GLN A 48 0.53 18.46 21.76
CA GLN A 48 -0.77 19.04 21.42
C GLN A 48 -0.91 19.16 19.92
N SER A 49 -2.05 18.69 19.41
CA SER A 49 -2.51 18.92 18.06
C SER A 49 -3.58 20.02 18.06
N ALA A 50 -3.41 20.99 17.18
CA ALA A 50 -4.42 22.01 16.94
C ALA A 50 -4.78 22.04 15.46
N SER A 51 -6.06 22.28 15.18
CA SER A 51 -6.50 22.52 13.81
C SER A 51 -7.34 23.77 13.63
N VAL A 52 -7.20 24.36 12.45
CA VAL A 52 -8.07 25.42 11.93
C VAL A 52 -8.68 24.88 10.65
N SER A 53 -10.01 24.73 10.63
CA SER A 53 -10.72 24.16 9.50
C SER A 53 -11.57 25.19 8.75
N GLN A 54 -11.53 25.10 7.42
CA GLN A 54 -12.42 25.82 6.52
C GLN A 54 -12.77 24.89 5.36
N ASP A 55 -14.07 24.78 5.05
CA ASP A 55 -14.58 24.01 3.90
C ASP A 55 -14.12 22.52 3.85
N GLY A 56 -13.90 21.91 5.02
CA GLY A 56 -13.50 20.49 5.16
C GLY A 56 -11.99 20.24 5.09
N VAL A 57 -11.18 21.28 4.94
CA VAL A 57 -9.71 21.23 5.01
C VAL A 57 -9.23 21.96 6.24
N GLY A 58 -8.17 21.47 6.87
CA GLY A 58 -7.51 22.16 7.97
C GLY A 58 -5.99 22.12 7.90
N ILE A 59 -5.34 22.76 8.86
CA ILE A 59 -3.93 22.53 9.19
C ILE A 59 -3.89 21.76 10.50
N ALA A 60 -3.18 20.64 10.57
CA ALA A 60 -2.72 20.06 11.82
C ALA A 60 -1.40 20.72 12.24
N ILE A 61 -1.32 21.16 13.49
CA ILE A 61 -0.11 21.72 14.09
C ILE A 61 0.29 20.83 15.25
N LEU A 62 1.50 20.28 15.20
CA LEU A 62 2.07 19.45 16.25
C LEU A 62 2.97 20.30 17.14
N ILE A 63 2.65 20.34 18.43
CA ILE A 63 3.34 21.16 19.41
C ILE A 63 3.86 20.25 20.52
N GLU A 64 5.13 20.41 20.86
CA GLU A 64 5.75 19.80 22.02
C GLU A 64 5.86 20.81 23.17
N ARG A 65 5.57 20.36 24.39
CA ARG A 65 5.84 21.11 25.61
C ARG A 65 7.25 20.81 26.09
N SER A 66 8.10 21.84 26.05
CA SER A 66 9.47 21.81 26.56
C SER A 66 9.55 22.45 27.94
N GLU A 67 10.24 21.78 28.87
CA GLU A 67 10.46 22.32 30.22
C GLU A 67 11.27 23.63 30.22
N SER A 68 12.14 23.82 29.22
CA SER A 68 13.03 25.00 29.13
C SER A 68 12.51 26.09 28.19
N GLU A 69 11.78 25.72 27.14
CA GLU A 69 11.39 26.63 26.06
C GLU A 69 9.86 26.86 25.96
N GLY A 70 9.07 26.20 26.81
CA GLY A 70 7.61 26.36 26.84
C GLY A 70 6.92 25.52 25.77
N LEU A 71 6.47 26.13 24.67
CA LEU A 71 5.78 25.44 23.56
C LEU A 71 6.63 25.52 22.29
N LEU A 72 6.94 24.37 21.70
CA LEU A 72 7.73 24.22 20.48
C LEU A 72 6.88 23.60 19.38
N MET A 73 6.75 24.28 18.24
CA MET A 73 6.11 23.69 17.06
C MET A 73 7.07 22.71 16.39
N GLN A 74 6.70 21.43 16.37
CA GLN A 74 7.46 20.36 15.72
C GLN A 74 7.12 20.28 14.23
N ALA A 75 5.83 20.39 13.90
CA ALA A 75 5.38 20.41 12.52
C ALA A 75 4.06 21.14 12.35
N ALA A 76 3.81 21.55 11.11
CA ALA A 76 2.49 21.89 10.63
C ALA A 76 2.32 21.24 9.25
N TYR A 77 1.14 20.72 8.97
CA TYR A 77 0.80 20.16 7.67
C TYR A 77 -0.70 20.28 7.44
N PRO A 78 -1.13 20.38 6.19
CA PRO A 78 -2.54 20.25 5.87
C PRO A 78 -3.15 18.93 6.29
N MET A 79 -4.46 18.95 6.45
CA MET A 79 -5.22 17.72 6.59
C MET A 79 -6.60 17.88 5.99
N VAL A 80 -7.21 16.74 5.67
CA VAL A 80 -8.65 16.68 5.44
C VAL A 80 -9.33 16.39 6.77
N VAL A 81 -10.29 17.25 7.15
CA VAL A 81 -10.94 17.21 8.46
C VAL A 81 -12.09 16.19 8.50
N ASP A 82 -12.69 15.93 7.35
CA ASP A 82 -13.80 15.00 7.17
C ASP A 82 -13.37 13.84 6.24
N GLY A 83 -12.59 12.88 6.73
CA GLY A 83 -12.15 11.76 5.88
C GLY A 83 -13.27 10.79 5.50
N ALA A 84 -12.97 9.83 4.64
CA ALA A 84 -13.91 8.77 4.27
C ALA A 84 -13.99 7.73 5.42
N PRO A 85 -15.18 7.47 5.98
CA PRO A 85 -15.33 6.52 7.08
C PRO A 85 -14.96 5.11 6.63
N THR A 86 -14.10 4.45 7.39
CA THR A 86 -13.53 3.14 7.09
C THR A 86 -13.42 2.31 8.36
N GLU A 87 -13.69 1.01 8.28
CA GLU A 87 -13.33 0.07 9.33
C GLU A 87 -11.95 -0.52 9.01
N ALA A 88 -11.07 -0.60 10.00
CA ALA A 88 -9.74 -1.14 9.82
C ALA A 88 -9.30 -1.98 11.03
N GLU A 89 -8.61 -3.07 10.77
CA GLU A 89 -7.79 -3.74 11.78
C GLU A 89 -6.41 -3.06 11.83
N LEU A 90 -5.93 -2.77 13.03
CA LEU A 90 -4.55 -2.32 13.22
C LEU A 90 -3.61 -3.53 13.14
N LEU A 91 -2.66 -3.50 12.21
CA LEU A 91 -1.60 -4.51 12.09
C LEU A 91 -0.39 -4.15 12.95
N ASP A 92 0.06 -2.90 12.84
CA ASP A 92 1.24 -2.40 13.54
C ASP A 92 1.25 -0.87 13.59
N THR A 93 2.17 -0.31 14.35
CA THR A 93 2.44 1.12 14.49
C THR A 93 3.89 1.40 14.13
N LEU A 94 4.15 2.44 13.34
CA LEU A 94 5.49 2.91 13.01
C LEU A 94 5.68 4.33 13.57
N GLU A 95 6.56 4.50 14.54
CA GLU A 95 6.94 5.84 15.03
C GLU A 95 7.76 6.57 13.96
N ASP A 96 7.59 7.88 13.86
CA ASP A 96 8.41 8.70 12.98
C ASP A 96 9.75 9.05 13.65
N ASP A 97 10.86 8.65 13.04
CA ASP A 97 12.21 8.87 13.56
C ASP A 97 12.55 10.36 13.76
N ASP A 98 11.94 11.25 12.98
CA ASP A 98 12.21 12.69 12.98
C ASP A 98 11.24 13.48 13.88
N ILE A 99 10.03 12.97 14.14
CA ILE A 99 9.01 13.62 14.98
C ILE A 99 8.42 12.61 15.98
N PRO A 100 8.84 12.67 17.26
CA PRO A 100 8.39 11.72 18.29
C PRO A 100 6.87 11.73 18.58
N CYS A 101 6.16 12.78 18.16
CA CYS A 101 4.71 12.88 18.34
C CYS A 101 3.88 12.41 17.15
N ALA A 102 4.54 12.00 16.07
CA ALA A 102 3.93 11.56 14.84
C ALA A 102 4.33 10.12 14.51
N GLY A 103 3.54 9.49 13.67
CA GLY A 103 3.80 8.13 13.22
C GLY A 103 2.76 7.68 12.22
N ALA A 104 2.86 6.42 11.83
CA ALA A 104 1.94 5.78 10.91
C ALA A 104 1.30 4.55 11.54
N GLN A 105 0.08 4.28 11.07
CA GLN A 105 -0.66 3.06 11.36
C GLN A 105 -0.59 2.15 10.15
N LEU A 106 -0.17 0.90 10.37
CA LEU A 106 -0.37 -0.17 9.40
C LEU A 106 -1.75 -0.77 9.64
N LEU A 107 -2.61 -0.68 8.64
CA LEU A 107 -4.04 -0.97 8.72
C LEU A 107 -4.42 -2.02 7.68
N LEU A 108 -5.38 -2.87 8.01
CA LEU A 108 -5.99 -3.84 7.11
C LEU A 108 -7.49 -3.53 6.98
N THR A 109 -7.95 -3.22 5.76
CA THR A 109 -9.38 -3.00 5.49
C THR A 109 -10.15 -4.33 5.54
N PRO A 110 -11.51 -4.31 5.58
CA PRO A 110 -12.30 -5.54 5.62
C PRO A 110 -12.19 -6.35 4.31
N ARG A 111 -11.79 -5.68 3.21
CA ARG A 111 -11.43 -6.31 1.92
C ARG A 111 -9.97 -6.78 1.85
N ARG A 112 -9.24 -6.68 2.95
CA ARG A 112 -7.84 -7.07 3.09
C ARG A 112 -6.86 -6.26 2.25
N VAL A 113 -7.14 -4.97 2.07
CA VAL A 113 -6.13 -4.05 1.55
C VAL A 113 -5.31 -3.54 2.73
N GLN A 114 -3.99 -3.72 2.63
CA GLN A 114 -3.05 -3.16 3.58
C GLN A 114 -2.79 -1.69 3.23
N LEU A 115 -2.78 -0.86 4.26
CA LEU A 115 -2.61 0.58 4.17
C LEU A 115 -1.60 1.00 5.24
N ALA A 116 -0.69 1.90 4.89
CA ALA A 116 0.12 2.65 5.81
C ALA A 116 -0.41 4.09 5.75
N ALA A 117 -0.95 4.58 6.87
CA ALA A 117 -1.58 5.89 6.94
C ALA A 117 -0.98 6.69 8.09
N PHE A 118 -0.66 7.95 7.81
CA PHE A 118 -0.10 8.85 8.80
C PHE A 118 -1.14 9.29 9.83
N ASP A 119 -0.76 9.27 11.10
CA ASP A 119 -1.61 9.62 12.23
C ASP A 119 -1.09 10.89 12.92
N PRO A 120 -1.81 12.02 12.80
CA PRO A 120 -1.46 13.27 13.46
C PRO A 120 -1.37 13.20 14.98
N ASP A 121 -2.19 12.33 15.59
CA ASP A 121 -2.33 12.17 17.04
C ASP A 121 -1.60 10.92 17.52
N TYR A 122 -0.59 10.47 16.77
CA TYR A 122 0.10 9.21 17.03
C TYR A 122 0.50 9.06 18.51
N ALA A 123 1.16 10.06 19.11
CA ALA A 123 1.57 9.98 20.52
C ALA A 123 0.38 9.90 21.50
N ASP A 124 -0.76 10.50 21.16
CA ASP A 124 -1.96 10.49 21.99
C ASP A 124 -2.71 9.16 21.85
N HIS A 125 -2.66 8.56 20.66
CA HIS A 125 -3.27 7.28 20.32
C HIS A 125 -2.45 6.08 20.75
N LEU A 126 -1.11 6.14 20.68
CA LEU A 126 -0.21 5.02 20.92
C LEU A 126 -0.57 4.15 22.14
N PRO A 127 -0.87 4.68 23.34
CA PRO A 127 -1.24 3.85 24.50
C PRO A 127 -2.59 3.12 24.36
N LEU A 128 -3.43 3.51 23.40
CA LEU A 128 -4.76 2.97 23.12
C LEU A 128 -4.78 1.97 21.95
N LEU A 129 -3.73 2.01 21.13
CA LEU A 129 -3.60 1.19 19.94
C LEU A 129 -3.12 -0.23 20.29
N ARG A 130 -3.76 -1.23 19.68
CA ARG A 130 -3.44 -2.63 19.91
C ARG A 130 -3.42 -3.40 18.59
N PRO A 131 -2.29 -3.99 18.19
CA PRO A 131 -2.24 -4.88 17.04
C PRO A 131 -3.32 -5.97 17.12
N GLY A 132 -3.98 -6.24 16.00
CA GLY A 132 -5.13 -7.15 15.85
C GLY A 132 -6.48 -6.56 16.28
N ALA A 133 -6.51 -5.37 16.91
CA ALA A 133 -7.76 -4.71 17.28
C ALA A 133 -8.37 -3.97 16.08
N HIS A 134 -9.69 -3.80 16.11
CA HIS A 134 -10.45 -3.17 15.04
C HIS A 134 -10.91 -1.78 15.48
N TYR A 135 -10.95 -0.87 14.52
CA TYR A 135 -11.30 0.53 14.76
C TYR A 135 -12.16 1.04 13.61
N THR A 136 -13.06 1.98 13.91
CA THR A 136 -13.52 2.90 12.85
C THR A 136 -12.51 4.03 12.77
N CYS A 137 -12.16 4.41 11.56
CA CYS A 137 -11.33 5.55 11.26
C CYS A 137 -11.92 6.35 10.10
N GLU A 138 -11.34 7.52 9.85
CA GLU A 138 -11.58 8.30 8.64
C GLU A 138 -10.27 8.38 7.86
N LEU A 139 -10.32 8.00 6.57
CA LEU A 139 -9.16 7.99 5.68
C LEU A 139 -9.24 9.10 4.64
N SER A 140 -8.11 9.77 4.44
CA SER A 140 -7.99 10.89 3.51
C SER A 140 -6.69 10.83 2.73
N ALA A 141 -6.70 11.37 1.52
CA ALA A 141 -5.56 11.35 0.60
C ALA A 141 -5.17 12.77 0.18
N LEU A 142 -3.97 13.20 0.56
CA LEU A 142 -3.37 14.46 0.13
C LEU A 142 -2.62 14.25 -1.17
N VAL A 143 -3.09 14.84 -2.25
CA VAL A 143 -2.60 14.60 -3.62
C VAL A 143 -1.40 15.50 -3.93
N SER A 144 -0.27 14.89 -4.27
CA SER A 144 0.94 15.61 -4.72
C SER A 144 1.03 15.75 -6.23
N SER A 145 0.35 14.87 -6.99
CA SER A 145 0.21 15.02 -8.44
C SER A 145 -1.13 14.48 -8.90
N LEU A 146 -1.78 15.21 -9.82
CA LEU A 146 -3.03 14.78 -10.42
C LEU A 146 -3.01 15.03 -11.92
N SER A 147 -3.25 13.99 -12.70
CA SER A 147 -3.34 14.05 -14.16
C SER A 147 -4.62 13.41 -14.67
N PRO A 148 -5.24 13.96 -15.73
CA PRO A 148 -6.34 13.29 -16.40
C PRO A 148 -5.85 12.02 -17.09
N MET A 149 -6.68 10.99 -17.06
CA MET A 149 -6.44 9.74 -17.78
C MET A 149 -7.50 9.56 -18.85
N GLU A 150 -7.10 9.06 -20.02
CA GLU A 150 -8.06 8.72 -21.08
C GLU A 150 -8.96 7.57 -20.64
N SER A 151 -10.27 7.78 -20.73
CA SER A 151 -11.29 6.77 -20.40
C SER A 151 -11.30 5.61 -21.39
N SER A 152 -10.75 5.80 -22.59
CA SER A 152 -10.56 4.75 -23.59
C SER A 152 -9.49 5.14 -24.59
N PHE A 153 -8.82 4.15 -25.17
CA PHE A 153 -7.89 4.36 -26.29
C PHE A 153 -8.12 3.31 -27.39
N GLU A 154 -7.69 3.62 -28.60
CA GLU A 154 -7.87 2.77 -29.78
C GLU A 154 -6.55 2.11 -30.20
N ILE A 155 -6.58 0.79 -30.33
CA ILE A 155 -5.49 -0.01 -30.89
C ILE A 155 -5.84 -0.34 -32.33
N THR A 156 -5.08 0.23 -33.26
CA THR A 156 -5.27 0.07 -34.72
C THR A 156 -4.31 -0.94 -35.35
N GLN A 157 -3.33 -1.44 -34.59
CA GLN A 157 -2.33 -2.41 -35.04
C GLN A 157 -1.77 -3.24 -33.89
N GLY A 158 -1.25 -4.44 -34.19
CA GLY A 158 -0.53 -5.28 -33.23
C GLY A 158 -1.34 -6.49 -32.72
N PRO A 159 -0.75 -7.28 -31.80
CA PRO A 159 -1.26 -8.60 -31.42
C PRO A 159 -2.69 -8.60 -30.91
N LEU A 160 -3.09 -7.58 -30.14
CA LEU A 160 -4.44 -7.51 -29.57
C LEU A 160 -5.53 -7.38 -30.65
N LEU A 161 -5.26 -6.63 -31.72
CA LEU A 161 -6.18 -6.50 -32.85
C LEU A 161 -6.33 -7.84 -33.59
N GLU A 162 -5.23 -8.56 -33.81
CA GLU A 162 -5.26 -9.86 -34.50
C GLU A 162 -5.96 -10.93 -33.64
N ILE A 163 -5.73 -10.94 -32.32
CA ILE A 163 -6.45 -11.82 -31.39
C ILE A 163 -7.96 -11.56 -31.50
N GLN A 164 -8.38 -10.30 -31.51
CA GLN A 164 -9.81 -9.98 -31.55
C GLN A 164 -10.47 -10.27 -32.90
N ARG A 165 -9.72 -10.15 -33.99
CA ARG A 165 -10.15 -10.62 -35.31
C ARG A 165 -10.38 -12.13 -35.31
N ALA A 166 -9.42 -12.91 -34.79
CA ALA A 166 -9.53 -14.36 -34.70
C ALA A 166 -10.71 -14.79 -33.81
N MET A 167 -10.85 -14.19 -32.62
CA MET A 167 -11.96 -14.46 -31.72
C MET A 167 -13.33 -14.19 -32.36
N ARG A 168 -13.49 -13.06 -33.07
CA ARG A 168 -14.74 -12.77 -33.77
C ARG A 168 -15.00 -13.69 -34.94
N GLN A 169 -13.97 -14.07 -35.69
CA GLN A 169 -14.11 -15.04 -36.78
C GLN A 169 -14.61 -16.41 -36.28
N GLU A 170 -14.20 -16.81 -35.08
CA GLU A 170 -14.68 -18.03 -34.43
C GLU A 170 -16.11 -17.89 -33.87
N GLN A 171 -16.46 -16.73 -33.33
CA GLN A 171 -17.74 -16.50 -32.63
C GLN A 171 -18.88 -16.01 -33.55
N GLU A 172 -18.55 -15.33 -34.65
CA GLU A 172 -19.49 -14.67 -35.55
C GLU A 172 -19.39 -15.31 -36.95
N PRO A 173 -20.28 -16.27 -37.30
CA PRO A 173 -20.28 -16.91 -38.60
C PRO A 173 -20.44 -15.90 -39.73
N GLY A 174 -19.42 -15.79 -40.59
CA GLY A 174 -19.40 -14.84 -41.72
C GLY A 174 -18.70 -13.51 -41.44
N PHE A 175 -18.14 -13.31 -40.25
CA PHE A 175 -17.29 -12.16 -39.96
C PHE A 175 -16.01 -12.21 -40.81
N ASN A 176 -15.72 -11.13 -41.52
CA ASN A 176 -14.49 -10.95 -42.26
C ASN A 176 -13.47 -10.18 -41.39
N PRO A 177 -12.31 -10.77 -41.04
CA PRO A 177 -11.28 -10.13 -40.22
C PRO A 177 -10.85 -8.73 -40.68
N SER A 178 -10.91 -8.44 -41.99
CA SER A 178 -10.54 -7.11 -42.51
C SER A 178 -11.49 -5.99 -42.07
N ASP A 179 -12.69 -6.32 -41.62
CA ASP A 179 -13.72 -5.34 -41.25
C ASP A 179 -13.46 -4.73 -39.87
N LEU A 180 -12.66 -5.38 -39.02
CA LEU A 180 -12.19 -4.84 -37.75
C LEU A 180 -10.86 -4.12 -37.94
N SER A 181 -10.91 -2.79 -38.01
CA SER A 181 -9.74 -1.91 -38.18
C SER A 181 -9.15 -1.41 -36.86
N LYS A 182 -9.88 -1.56 -35.75
CA LYS A 182 -9.45 -1.12 -34.42
C LYS A 182 -10.12 -1.90 -33.29
N VAL A 183 -9.44 -1.97 -32.15
CA VAL A 183 -9.99 -2.41 -30.86
C VAL A 183 -9.97 -1.22 -29.91
N THR A 184 -11.13 -0.90 -29.34
CA THR A 184 -11.22 0.12 -28.28
C THR A 184 -11.06 -0.57 -26.93
N ILE A 185 -10.10 -0.12 -26.13
CA ILE A 185 -9.93 -0.55 -24.74
C ILE A 185 -10.50 0.53 -23.84
N SER A 186 -11.43 0.15 -22.97
CA SER A 186 -12.01 1.05 -21.96
C SER A 186 -11.25 0.95 -20.65
N ASN A 187 -10.91 2.10 -20.09
CA ASN A 187 -10.33 2.27 -18.77
C ASN A 187 -11.38 2.78 -17.75
N GLU A 188 -12.65 2.90 -18.12
CA GLU A 188 -13.68 3.51 -17.25
C GLU A 188 -13.85 2.80 -15.90
N GLY A 189 -13.63 1.48 -15.88
CA GLY A 189 -13.64 0.65 -14.67
C GLY A 189 -12.29 0.53 -13.97
N LEU A 190 -11.22 1.14 -14.50
CA LEU A 190 -9.89 1.01 -13.92
C LEU A 190 -9.86 1.72 -12.57
N ARG A 191 -9.59 0.96 -11.52
CA ARG A 191 -9.39 1.44 -10.15
C ARG A 191 -8.11 0.82 -9.61
N SER A 192 -7.25 1.65 -9.05
CA SER A 192 -5.99 1.20 -8.49
C SER A 192 -5.59 2.05 -7.30
N PHE A 193 -5.01 1.39 -6.31
CA PHE A 193 -4.34 1.99 -5.17
C PHE A 193 -3.15 1.11 -4.84
N LEU A 194 -1.94 1.62 -5.04
CA LEU A 194 -0.71 0.84 -4.87
C LEU A 194 0.29 1.66 -4.08
N ALA A 195 0.86 1.06 -3.03
CA ALA A 195 1.96 1.66 -2.29
C ALA A 195 3.11 2.01 -3.26
N SER A 196 3.68 3.19 -3.05
CA SER A 196 4.91 3.64 -3.67
C SER A 196 6.12 2.99 -3.00
N ASP A 197 7.30 3.22 -3.55
CA ASP A 197 8.57 2.87 -2.89
C ASP A 197 8.84 3.78 -1.67
N GLU A 198 8.22 4.97 -1.65
CA GLU A 198 8.25 5.87 -0.48
C GLU A 198 7.12 5.49 0.50
N PRO A 199 7.43 5.26 1.79
CA PRO A 199 6.42 4.93 2.80
C PRO A 199 5.28 5.96 2.83
N LEU A 200 4.05 5.51 3.10
CA LEU A 200 2.82 6.35 3.19
C LEU A 200 2.32 6.95 1.87
N TRP A 201 3.11 6.82 0.79
CA TRP A 201 2.72 7.30 -0.52
C TRP A 201 2.08 6.21 -1.36
N TYR A 202 1.09 6.61 -2.13
CA TYR A 202 0.32 5.74 -3.00
C TYR A 202 0.23 6.32 -4.39
N THR A 203 0.39 5.45 -5.39
CA THR A 203 -0.09 5.73 -6.74
C THR A 203 -1.54 5.28 -6.85
N PHE A 204 -2.37 6.13 -7.45
CA PHE A 204 -3.79 5.85 -7.56
C PHE A 204 -4.33 6.09 -8.96
N VAL A 205 -5.39 5.36 -9.27
CA VAL A 205 -6.29 5.61 -10.41
C VAL A 205 -7.70 5.54 -9.88
N THR A 206 -8.46 6.61 -10.08
CA THR A 206 -9.85 6.71 -9.61
C THR A 206 -10.69 7.59 -10.52
N LYS A 207 -12.01 7.51 -10.34
CA LYS A 207 -12.96 8.40 -10.97
C LYS A 207 -13.31 9.50 -9.98
N VAL A 208 -13.31 10.75 -10.44
CA VAL A 208 -13.66 11.90 -9.63
C VAL A 208 -15.16 11.89 -9.35
N GLU A 209 -15.54 11.85 -8.09
CA GLU A 209 -16.94 11.89 -7.61
C GLU A 209 -17.09 13.02 -6.57
N ASN A 210 -18.29 13.62 -6.44
CA ASN A 210 -18.57 14.61 -5.40
C ASN A 210 -17.55 15.78 -5.37
N LEU A 211 -17.17 16.27 -6.56
CA LEU A 211 -16.16 17.30 -6.71
C LEU A 211 -16.64 18.64 -6.15
N ARG A 212 -15.81 19.26 -5.30
CA ARG A 212 -16.00 20.64 -4.85
C ARG A 212 -14.70 21.44 -4.96
N ALA A 213 -14.81 22.71 -5.29
CA ALA A 213 -13.70 23.65 -5.18
C ALA A 213 -13.52 24.05 -3.71
N ILE A 214 -12.26 24.26 -3.32
CA ILE A 214 -11.88 24.75 -2.00
C ILE A 214 -10.88 25.91 -2.14
N GLU A 215 -10.80 26.73 -1.09
CA GLU A 215 -9.76 27.74 -0.95
C GLU A 215 -9.05 27.53 0.38
N PHE A 216 -7.72 27.44 0.34
CA PHE A 216 -6.89 27.19 1.51
C PHE A 216 -5.67 28.10 1.44
N PHE A 217 -5.52 29.02 2.39
CA PHE A 217 -4.49 30.08 2.39
C PHE A 217 -4.44 30.92 1.12
N GLY A 218 -5.59 31.24 0.54
CA GLY A 218 -5.65 31.98 -0.72
C GLY A 218 -5.13 31.19 -1.93
N ASN A 219 -4.90 29.89 -1.78
CA ASN A 219 -4.64 28.97 -2.87
C ASN A 219 -5.91 28.22 -3.21
N LYS A 220 -6.16 28.05 -4.51
CA LYS A 220 -7.27 27.23 -4.98
C LYS A 220 -6.91 25.76 -4.89
N GLY A 221 -7.91 24.95 -4.64
CA GLY A 221 -7.81 23.50 -4.71
C GLY A 221 -9.16 22.87 -4.97
N TRP A 222 -9.18 21.55 -4.92
CA TRP A 222 -10.37 20.74 -5.07
C TRP A 222 -10.36 19.62 -4.05
N MET A 223 -11.56 19.26 -3.61
CA MET A 223 -11.80 18.01 -2.91
C MET A 223 -12.74 17.15 -3.75
N PHE A 224 -12.48 15.85 -3.75
CA PHE A 224 -13.35 14.88 -4.41
C PHE A 224 -13.29 13.55 -3.68
N GLU A 225 -14.26 12.69 -3.94
CA GLU A 225 -14.26 11.30 -3.54
C GLU A 225 -13.83 10.42 -4.70
N GLY A 226 -13.21 9.29 -4.36
CA GLY A 226 -12.84 8.29 -5.35
C GLY A 226 -12.84 6.90 -4.74
N THR A 227 -13.49 5.96 -5.42
CA THR A 227 -13.31 4.54 -5.16
C THR A 227 -11.96 4.12 -5.71
N VAL A 228 -11.12 3.41 -4.96
CA VAL A 228 -9.74 3.06 -5.38
C VAL A 228 -9.51 1.57 -5.58
N GLU A 229 -10.54 0.77 -5.34
CA GLU A 229 -10.56 -0.67 -5.56
C GLU A 229 -11.62 -1.04 -6.60
N SER A 230 -11.47 -2.22 -7.23
CA SER A 230 -12.53 -2.76 -8.10
C SER A 230 -13.79 -3.10 -7.30
N GLU A 231 -14.95 -2.90 -7.91
CA GLU A 231 -16.25 -3.28 -7.34
C GLU A 231 -16.46 -4.80 -7.29
N ASP A 232 -15.64 -5.58 -7.99
CA ASP A 232 -15.87 -7.01 -8.27
C ASP A 232 -15.75 -8.00 -7.08
N SER A 233 -15.58 -7.55 -5.82
CA SER A 233 -15.50 -8.51 -4.72
C SER A 233 -16.84 -9.16 -4.42
N LYS A 234 -16.81 -10.48 -4.25
CA LYS A 234 -17.99 -11.33 -4.07
C LYS A 234 -18.61 -11.24 -2.67
N ASP A 235 -17.96 -10.55 -1.74
CA ASP A 235 -18.24 -10.67 -0.30
C ASP A 235 -19.17 -9.59 0.26
N HIS A 236 -19.88 -8.84 -0.59
CA HIS A 236 -20.77 -7.72 -0.20
C HIS A 236 -20.09 -6.60 0.62
N VAL A 237 -18.76 -6.62 0.73
CA VAL A 237 -17.99 -5.56 1.39
C VAL A 237 -17.78 -4.41 0.41
N PRO A 238 -18.15 -3.16 0.77
CA PRO A 238 -17.97 -2.01 -0.10
C PRO A 238 -16.48 -1.80 -0.44
N PRO A 239 -16.16 -1.36 -1.66
CA PRO A 239 -14.79 -1.03 -2.02
C PRO A 239 -14.27 0.14 -1.18
N LEU A 240 -12.95 0.19 -0.98
CA LEU A 240 -12.31 1.33 -0.34
C LEU A 240 -12.59 2.62 -1.13
N ARG A 241 -13.20 3.57 -0.43
CA ARG A 241 -13.42 4.94 -0.91
C ARG A 241 -12.55 5.87 -0.08
N LEU A 242 -11.92 6.82 -0.76
CA LEU A 242 -11.08 7.83 -0.13
C LEU A 242 -11.60 9.22 -0.48
N ARG A 243 -11.36 10.17 0.42
CA ARG A 243 -11.52 11.59 0.14
C ARG A 243 -10.17 12.18 -0.23
N PHE A 244 -10.10 12.78 -1.41
CA PHE A 244 -8.90 13.37 -1.97
C PHE A 244 -8.94 14.89 -1.81
N MET A 245 -7.82 15.47 -1.43
CA MET A 245 -7.56 16.90 -1.49
C MET A 245 -6.41 17.15 -2.45
N VAL A 246 -6.60 18.06 -3.40
CA VAL A 246 -5.57 18.46 -4.36
C VAL A 246 -5.55 19.99 -4.46
N MET A 247 -4.36 20.58 -4.46
CA MET A 247 -4.18 22.02 -4.65
C MET A 247 -3.74 22.33 -6.08
N ASP A 248 -3.99 23.56 -6.55
CA ASP A 248 -3.79 23.97 -7.94
C ASP A 248 -2.41 23.62 -8.51
N HIS A 249 -1.35 23.87 -7.73
CA HIS A 249 0.02 23.60 -8.16
C HIS A 249 0.30 22.09 -8.40
N ALA A 250 -0.45 21.17 -7.77
CA ALA A 250 -0.31 19.72 -7.96
C ALA A 250 -1.00 19.18 -9.22
N THR A 251 -1.77 20.03 -9.91
CA THR A 251 -2.54 19.61 -11.10
C THR A 251 -1.83 19.88 -12.43
N SER A 252 -0.69 20.56 -12.43
CA SER A 252 -0.01 21.01 -13.66
C SER A 252 -0.93 21.77 -14.63
N GLY A 253 -1.89 22.53 -14.09
CA GLY A 253 -2.87 23.31 -14.86
C GLY A 253 -4.12 22.54 -15.29
N TYR A 254 -4.25 21.26 -14.92
CA TYR A 254 -5.48 20.50 -15.11
C TYR A 254 -6.55 20.91 -14.09
N ILE A 255 -7.77 21.18 -14.56
CA ILE A 255 -8.93 21.43 -13.69
C ILE A 255 -9.74 20.14 -13.58
N PRO A 256 -9.82 19.50 -12.40
CA PRO A 256 -10.60 18.30 -12.18
C PRO A 256 -12.07 18.46 -12.60
N ARG A 257 -12.66 17.39 -13.11
CA ARG A 257 -14.08 17.35 -13.50
C ARG A 257 -14.74 16.11 -12.93
N GLU A 258 -15.96 16.27 -12.45
CA GLU A 258 -16.75 15.14 -11.99
C GLU A 258 -16.94 14.12 -13.12
N GLY A 259 -16.77 12.85 -12.79
CA GLY A 259 -16.80 11.73 -13.71
C GLY A 259 -15.50 11.48 -14.50
N ALA A 260 -14.50 12.36 -14.42
CA ALA A 260 -13.23 12.13 -15.10
C ALA A 260 -12.43 11.00 -14.44
N LEU A 261 -11.77 10.18 -15.26
CA LEU A 261 -10.75 9.25 -14.79
C LEU A 261 -9.46 10.03 -14.57
N VAL A 262 -8.85 9.87 -13.40
CA VAL A 262 -7.63 10.56 -13.01
C VAL A 262 -6.63 9.57 -12.42
N SER A 263 -5.36 9.89 -12.58
CA SER A 263 -4.26 9.17 -11.96
C SER A 263 -3.33 10.15 -11.25
N GLY A 264 -2.65 9.67 -10.22
CA GLY A 264 -1.78 10.54 -9.44
C GLY A 264 -1.02 9.83 -8.33
N SER A 265 -0.38 10.66 -7.51
CA SER A 265 0.28 10.25 -6.28
C SER A 265 -0.36 10.97 -5.10
N ALA A 266 -0.60 10.25 -4.01
CA ALA A 266 -1.16 10.80 -2.79
C ALA A 266 -0.52 10.22 -1.54
N PHE A 267 -0.47 11.05 -0.51
CA PHE A 267 -0.09 10.67 0.85
C PHE A 267 -1.35 10.35 1.66
N LEU A 268 -1.35 9.24 2.38
CA LEU A 268 -2.53 8.77 3.13
C LEU A 268 -2.49 9.24 4.59
N GLU A 269 -3.60 9.79 5.05
CA GLU A 269 -3.83 10.20 6.44
C GLU A 269 -4.95 9.36 7.07
N VAL A 270 -4.82 9.09 8.37
CA VAL A 270 -5.84 8.43 9.17
C VAL A 270 -6.23 9.27 10.38
N GLN A 271 -7.53 9.33 10.65
CA GLN A 271 -8.07 9.79 11.92
C GLN A 271 -8.75 8.63 12.62
N MET A 272 -8.16 8.14 13.69
CA MET A 272 -8.75 7.07 14.49
C MET A 272 -9.94 7.61 15.29
N LYS A 273 -11.09 6.92 15.29
CA LYS A 273 -12.31 7.42 15.94
C LYS A 273 -12.71 6.60 17.16
N GLU A 274 -13.02 5.32 16.98
CA GLU A 274 -13.47 4.45 18.05
C GLU A 274 -12.92 3.04 17.87
N HIS A 275 -12.66 2.38 19.00
CA HIS A 275 -12.34 0.96 19.04
C HIS A 275 -13.63 0.15 18.85
N LEU A 276 -13.65 -0.72 17.86
CA LEU A 276 -14.77 -1.60 17.56
C LEU A 276 -14.67 -2.89 18.39
N PRO A 277 -15.68 -3.20 19.22
CA PRO A 277 -15.71 -4.48 19.93
C PRO A 277 -15.87 -5.62 18.92
N TYR A 278 -14.78 -6.33 18.66
CA TYR A 278 -14.75 -7.39 17.68
C TYR A 278 -14.75 -8.78 18.32
N ALA A 279 -15.83 -9.54 18.09
CA ALA A 279 -15.98 -10.92 18.55
C ALA A 279 -15.62 -11.89 17.41
N GLY A 280 -14.33 -12.17 17.24
CA GLY A 280 -13.85 -13.14 16.25
C GLY A 280 -12.34 -13.14 16.10
N THR A 281 -11.82 -14.09 15.33
CA THR A 281 -10.42 -14.12 14.91
C THR A 281 -10.10 -12.85 14.11
N PRO A 282 -8.98 -12.14 14.38
CA PRO A 282 -8.52 -11.00 13.59
C PRO A 282 -8.58 -11.28 12.07
N TRP A 283 -8.87 -10.27 11.25
CA TRP A 283 -8.84 -10.41 9.80
C TRP A 283 -7.48 -10.88 9.28
N SER A 284 -6.39 -10.42 9.88
CA SER A 284 -5.02 -10.91 9.61
C SER A 284 -4.88 -12.43 9.83
N ASP A 285 -5.60 -12.97 10.82
CA ASP A 285 -5.58 -14.38 11.18
C ASP A 285 -6.63 -15.23 10.45
N ARG A 286 -7.58 -14.61 9.74
CA ARG A 286 -8.61 -15.35 8.99
C ARG A 286 -8.05 -15.92 7.68
N PRO A 287 -8.36 -17.18 7.33
CA PRO A 287 -8.18 -17.66 5.95
C PRO A 287 -9.05 -16.80 5.02
N GLY A 288 -8.46 -16.22 3.98
CA GLY A 288 -9.20 -15.44 2.99
C GLY A 288 -9.89 -16.36 2.00
N ALA A 289 -11.03 -15.95 1.43
CA ALA A 289 -11.60 -16.65 0.25
C ALA A 289 -10.66 -16.58 -0.98
N SER A 290 -9.66 -15.70 -0.92
CA SER A 290 -8.44 -15.67 -1.72
C SER A 290 -7.28 -15.86 -0.75
N ASP A 291 -6.57 -16.99 -0.84
CA ASP A 291 -5.48 -17.40 0.06
C ASP A 291 -4.21 -16.52 0.00
N TYR A 292 -4.24 -15.36 -0.67
CA TYR A 292 -3.10 -14.46 -0.77
C TYR A 292 -3.53 -13.00 -0.69
N LEU A 293 -2.81 -12.20 0.09
CA LEU A 293 -2.88 -10.75 -0.02
C LEU A 293 -2.17 -10.35 -1.34
N ARG A 294 -2.63 -9.29 -2.00
CA ARG A 294 -2.04 -8.84 -3.27
C ARG A 294 -0.54 -8.58 -3.15
N GLU A 295 -0.10 -8.13 -1.98
CA GLU A 295 1.31 -7.91 -1.63
C GLU A 295 2.10 -9.22 -1.53
N ASP A 296 1.50 -10.31 -1.03
CA ASP A 296 2.13 -11.64 -1.02
C ASP A 296 2.35 -12.15 -2.44
N ILE A 297 1.39 -11.91 -3.34
CA ILE A 297 1.50 -12.24 -4.77
C ILE A 297 2.59 -11.41 -5.43
N LEU A 298 2.63 -10.09 -5.18
CA LEU A 298 3.64 -9.20 -5.75
C LEU A 298 5.04 -9.49 -5.19
N SER A 299 5.16 -9.78 -3.89
CA SER A 299 6.39 -10.21 -3.23
C SER A 299 6.89 -11.52 -3.84
N ALA A 300 6.00 -12.48 -4.07
CA ALA A 300 6.34 -13.71 -4.76
C ALA A 300 6.81 -13.49 -6.20
N LEU A 301 6.19 -12.58 -6.95
CA LEU A 301 6.65 -12.23 -8.30
C LEU A 301 8.04 -11.59 -8.28
N ARG A 302 8.29 -10.65 -7.35
CA ARG A 302 9.60 -10.01 -7.16
C ARG A 302 10.68 -11.01 -6.72
N ALA A 303 10.35 -11.90 -5.79
CA ALA A 303 11.22 -13.01 -5.40
C ALA A 303 11.50 -13.93 -6.60
N GLY A 304 10.52 -14.14 -7.47
CA GLY A 304 10.74 -14.93 -8.67
C GLY A 304 11.79 -14.35 -9.60
N GLU A 305 11.81 -13.02 -9.74
CA GLU A 305 12.80 -12.30 -10.55
C GLU A 305 14.18 -12.27 -9.89
N SER A 306 14.27 -11.98 -8.58
CA SER A 306 15.55 -11.88 -7.86
C SER A 306 16.28 -13.22 -7.73
N TRP A 307 15.54 -14.32 -7.80
CA TRP A 307 16.09 -15.69 -7.77
C TRP A 307 16.20 -16.33 -9.16
N SER A 308 15.98 -15.56 -10.23
CA SER A 308 16.12 -16.04 -11.61
C SER A 308 17.54 -16.56 -11.88
N GLY A 309 17.63 -17.80 -12.38
CA GLY A 309 18.90 -18.48 -12.67
C GLY A 309 19.40 -19.37 -11.53
N THR A 310 18.76 -19.37 -10.36
CA THR A 310 19.04 -20.38 -9.31
C THR A 310 18.43 -21.73 -9.66
N PRO A 311 18.85 -22.84 -9.01
CA PRO A 311 18.19 -24.13 -9.18
C PRO A 311 16.67 -24.03 -8.93
N PRO A 312 15.80 -24.67 -9.74
CA PRO A 312 14.34 -24.49 -9.67
C PRO A 312 13.74 -24.72 -8.27
N ALA A 313 14.28 -25.70 -7.53
CA ALA A 313 13.85 -25.96 -6.16
C ALA A 313 14.09 -24.77 -5.22
N VAL A 314 15.18 -24.03 -5.41
CA VAL A 314 15.52 -22.83 -4.62
C VAL A 314 14.60 -21.68 -5.03
N GLN A 315 14.52 -21.38 -6.33
CA GLN A 315 13.71 -20.29 -6.85
C GLN A 315 12.23 -20.41 -6.45
N ILE A 316 11.64 -21.58 -6.71
CA ILE A 316 10.20 -21.81 -6.46
C ILE A 316 9.94 -21.87 -4.94
N THR A 317 10.85 -22.42 -4.14
CA THR A 317 10.69 -22.38 -2.67
C THR A 317 10.82 -20.95 -2.13
N ALA A 318 11.72 -20.12 -2.66
CA ALA A 318 11.85 -18.72 -2.26
C ALA A 318 10.57 -17.92 -2.58
N GLN A 319 10.01 -18.10 -3.78
CA GLN A 319 8.72 -17.54 -4.15
C GLN A 319 7.61 -18.03 -3.21
N LEU A 320 7.58 -19.32 -2.88
CA LEU A 320 6.56 -19.91 -2.00
C LEU A 320 6.67 -19.38 -0.57
N LEU A 321 7.87 -19.23 -0.03
CA LEU A 321 8.10 -18.57 1.26
C LEU A 321 7.64 -17.11 1.22
N SER A 322 7.91 -16.40 0.12
CA SER A 322 7.47 -15.02 -0.09
C SER A 322 5.94 -14.90 -0.16
N GLN A 323 5.25 -15.83 -0.82
CA GLN A 323 3.77 -15.92 -0.82
C GLN A 323 3.19 -16.15 0.58
N ASN A 324 3.97 -16.73 1.48
CA ASN A 324 3.55 -16.95 2.85
C ASN A 324 3.90 -15.75 3.76
N GLY A 325 4.40 -14.64 3.22
CA GLY A 325 4.74 -13.42 3.96
C GLY A 325 6.13 -13.43 4.60
N TRP A 326 7.10 -14.14 4.01
CA TRP A 326 8.50 -14.08 4.44
C TRP A 326 9.32 -13.22 3.47
N ASP A 327 10.22 -12.38 3.98
CA ASP A 327 11.24 -11.74 3.18
C ASP A 327 12.37 -12.73 2.93
N VAL A 328 12.69 -12.98 1.65
CA VAL A 328 13.57 -14.08 1.27
C VAL A 328 14.84 -13.57 0.58
N SER A 329 16.00 -13.95 1.11
CA SER A 329 17.31 -13.59 0.56
C SER A 329 18.29 -14.76 0.52
N SER A 330 19.35 -14.63 -0.28
CA SER A 330 20.50 -15.53 -0.17
C SER A 330 21.11 -15.43 1.23
N PRO A 331 21.69 -16.52 1.77
CA PRO A 331 22.47 -16.45 3.00
C PRO A 331 23.63 -15.48 2.83
N GLY A 332 23.88 -14.61 3.81
CA GLY A 332 24.96 -13.61 3.72
C GLY A 332 26.38 -14.21 3.57
N ILE A 333 26.53 -15.51 3.82
CA ILE A 333 27.79 -16.26 3.64
C ILE A 333 28.03 -16.74 2.20
N TRP A 334 27.04 -16.65 1.29
CA TRP A 334 27.15 -17.10 -0.08
C TRP A 334 27.50 -15.95 -1.03
N ASN A 335 28.65 -16.07 -1.71
CA ASN A 335 29.13 -15.11 -2.71
C ASN A 335 29.41 -15.77 -4.07
N GLY A 336 28.89 -16.99 -4.30
CA GLY A 336 29.09 -17.74 -5.53
C GLY A 336 28.09 -17.39 -6.63
N PRO A 337 28.27 -17.93 -7.84
CA PRO A 337 27.37 -17.68 -8.97
C PRO A 337 25.96 -18.22 -8.69
N VAL A 338 24.96 -17.50 -9.20
CA VAL A 338 23.52 -17.76 -8.95
C VAL A 338 23.11 -19.16 -9.43
N GLU A 339 23.65 -19.62 -10.55
CA GLU A 339 23.42 -20.97 -11.12
C GLU A 339 23.91 -22.14 -10.25
N HIS A 340 24.76 -21.86 -9.26
CA HIS A 340 25.27 -22.83 -8.30
C HIS A 340 24.83 -22.52 -6.88
N HIS A 341 23.78 -21.70 -6.73
CA HIS A 341 23.27 -21.33 -5.42
C HIS A 341 22.96 -22.60 -4.60
N PRO A 342 23.47 -22.71 -3.36
CA PRO A 342 23.19 -23.86 -2.52
C PRO A 342 21.69 -23.96 -2.22
N PRO A 343 21.18 -25.14 -1.85
CA PRO A 343 19.82 -25.30 -1.37
C PRO A 343 19.68 -24.74 0.06
N LEU A 344 19.91 -23.44 0.21
CA LEU A 344 19.84 -22.66 1.44
C LEU A 344 19.09 -21.37 1.15
N ILE A 345 18.24 -20.96 2.06
CA ILE A 345 17.45 -19.74 1.99
C ILE A 345 17.50 -19.04 3.34
N GLN A 346 17.71 -17.73 3.34
CA GLN A 346 17.48 -16.92 4.53
C GLN A 346 16.07 -16.34 4.44
N ALA A 347 15.25 -16.59 5.46
CA ALA A 347 13.89 -16.06 5.56
C ALA A 347 13.78 -15.15 6.77
N LYS A 348 13.20 -13.96 6.58
CA LYS A 348 13.01 -12.96 7.63
C LYS A 348 11.53 -12.56 7.75
N ARG A 349 11.06 -12.34 8.98
CA ARG A 349 9.76 -11.72 9.27
C ARG A 349 9.86 -10.94 10.58
N GLY A 350 9.70 -9.62 10.50
CA GLY A 350 10.01 -8.72 11.63
C GLY A 350 11.47 -8.89 12.08
N ASP A 351 11.69 -9.11 13.37
CA ASP A 351 13.03 -9.34 13.94
C ASP A 351 13.52 -10.79 13.84
N VAL A 352 12.67 -11.69 13.34
CA VAL A 352 13.00 -13.11 13.26
C VAL A 352 13.69 -13.41 11.94
N ILE A 353 14.88 -13.99 12.01
CA ILE A 353 15.67 -14.43 10.84
C ILE A 353 16.00 -15.90 11.00
N HIS A 354 15.70 -16.69 9.97
CA HIS A 354 15.97 -18.11 9.93
C HIS A 354 16.85 -18.46 8.73
N LEU A 355 17.80 -19.37 8.96
CA LEU A 355 18.55 -20.02 7.89
C LEU A 355 17.96 -21.41 7.63
N ILE A 356 17.36 -21.57 6.45
CA ILE A 356 16.60 -22.76 6.05
C ILE A 356 17.38 -23.53 4.99
N GLY A 357 17.73 -24.78 5.26
CA GLY A 357 18.23 -25.71 4.26
C GLY A 357 17.11 -26.48 3.57
N LEU A 358 17.19 -26.63 2.24
CA LEU A 358 16.22 -27.36 1.46
C LEU A 358 16.70 -28.80 1.25
N LYS A 359 16.01 -29.77 1.86
CA LYS A 359 16.22 -31.20 1.60
C LYS A 359 15.51 -31.59 0.31
N VAL A 360 16.12 -31.27 -0.83
CA VAL A 360 15.47 -31.41 -2.15
C VAL A 360 15.50 -32.87 -2.60
N ASN A 361 14.33 -33.48 -2.80
CA ASN A 361 14.19 -34.88 -3.23
C ASN A 361 15.05 -35.86 -2.41
N GLY A 362 15.21 -35.60 -1.11
CA GLY A 362 16.01 -36.42 -0.19
C GLY A 362 17.51 -36.11 -0.16
N SER A 363 18.01 -35.15 -0.95
CA SER A 363 19.41 -34.70 -0.89
C SER A 363 19.69 -33.92 0.39
N GLU A 364 20.77 -34.26 1.09
CA GLU A 364 21.11 -33.58 2.36
C GLU A 364 21.42 -32.09 2.12
N PRO A 365 20.76 -31.17 2.85
CA PRO A 365 21.05 -29.76 2.75
C PRO A 365 22.38 -29.43 3.44
N PRO A 366 22.98 -28.26 3.13
CA PRO A 366 24.05 -27.70 3.93
C PRO A 366 23.64 -27.47 5.40
N PRO A 367 24.61 -27.34 6.33
CA PRO A 367 24.33 -27.04 7.73
C PRO A 367 23.50 -25.76 7.89
N CYS A 368 22.39 -25.85 8.62
CA CYS A 368 21.39 -24.80 8.78
C CYS A 368 20.63 -24.96 10.10
N GLU A 369 19.81 -23.96 10.44
CA GLU A 369 18.97 -23.95 11.64
C GLU A 369 17.76 -24.85 11.45
N PHE A 370 17.09 -24.71 10.31
CA PHE A 370 15.90 -25.49 9.95
C PHE A 370 16.10 -26.22 8.64
N ILE A 371 15.53 -27.43 8.55
CA ILE A 371 15.52 -28.22 7.32
C ILE A 371 14.09 -28.32 6.82
N LEU A 372 13.87 -27.88 5.58
CA LEU A 372 12.59 -27.96 4.90
C LEU A 372 12.63 -29.09 3.88
N GLN A 373 11.69 -30.04 3.98
CA GLN A 373 11.50 -31.10 3.00
C GLN A 373 10.88 -30.55 1.72
N VAL A 374 11.62 -30.65 0.62
CA VAL A 374 11.19 -30.11 -0.68
C VAL A 374 11.17 -31.23 -1.72
N THR A 375 10.00 -31.50 -2.28
CA THR A 375 9.86 -32.31 -3.48
C THR A 375 9.83 -31.39 -4.69
N CYS A 376 10.78 -31.53 -5.61
CA CYS A 376 10.85 -30.74 -6.83
C CYS A 376 10.82 -31.67 -8.05
N GLN A 377 9.78 -31.58 -8.87
CA GLN A 377 9.59 -32.45 -10.03
C GLN A 377 9.37 -31.62 -11.29
N ARG A 378 10.01 -32.03 -12.38
CA ARG A 378 9.75 -31.42 -13.69
C ARG A 378 8.39 -31.88 -14.22
N GLN A 379 7.54 -30.95 -14.63
CA GLN A 379 6.23 -31.20 -15.22
C GLN A 379 6.02 -30.34 -16.47
N GLY A 380 6.03 -30.98 -17.63
CA GLY A 380 5.90 -30.30 -18.92
C GLY A 380 7.03 -29.31 -19.17
N GLU A 381 6.65 -28.05 -19.44
CA GLU A 381 7.56 -26.91 -19.65
C GLU A 381 7.96 -26.20 -18.35
N GLY A 382 7.84 -26.85 -17.19
CA GLY A 382 8.08 -26.22 -15.89
C GLY A 382 8.44 -27.20 -14.79
N HIS A 383 8.47 -26.68 -13.56
CA HIS A 383 8.76 -27.43 -12.34
C HIS A 383 7.63 -27.23 -11.31
N GLU A 384 7.20 -28.32 -10.68
CA GLU A 384 6.33 -28.32 -9.51
C GLU A 384 7.20 -28.53 -8.26
N VAL A 385 7.05 -27.65 -7.27
CA VAL A 385 7.62 -27.82 -5.94
C VAL A 385 6.52 -28.04 -4.93
N LYS A 386 6.72 -29.01 -4.03
CA LYS A 386 5.84 -29.34 -2.91
C LYS A 386 6.62 -29.47 -1.60
N LEU A 387 6.05 -28.95 -0.53
CA LEU A 387 6.51 -29.07 0.84
C LEU A 387 5.66 -30.12 1.57
N ASP A 388 6.27 -30.84 2.50
CA ASP A 388 5.53 -31.80 3.34
C ASP A 388 4.78 -31.05 4.44
N ALA A 389 3.44 -31.16 4.46
CA ALA A 389 2.59 -30.54 5.47
C ALA A 389 2.89 -31.01 6.90
N GLN A 390 3.49 -32.19 7.07
CA GLN A 390 3.87 -32.75 8.37
C GLN A 390 5.28 -32.31 8.82
N ASP A 391 5.99 -31.54 8.00
CA ASP A 391 7.30 -31.02 8.34
C ASP A 391 7.19 -30.05 9.53
N ALA A 392 8.03 -30.26 10.54
CA ALA A 392 8.10 -29.39 11.72
C ALA A 392 8.49 -27.95 11.33
N THR A 393 9.32 -27.77 10.31
CA THR A 393 9.70 -26.45 9.77
C THR A 393 8.51 -25.78 9.08
N VAL A 394 7.67 -26.52 8.35
CA VAL A 394 6.42 -25.97 7.77
C VAL A 394 5.51 -25.43 8.87
N THR A 395 5.34 -26.20 9.95
CA THR A 395 4.52 -25.81 11.11
C THR A 395 5.15 -24.61 11.84
N HIS A 396 6.48 -24.62 12.03
CA HIS A 396 7.20 -23.55 12.72
C HIS A 396 7.14 -22.22 11.96
N LEU A 397 7.33 -22.26 10.65
CA LEU A 397 7.27 -21.09 9.77
C LEU A 397 5.82 -20.69 9.42
N ASN A 398 4.84 -21.44 9.93
CA ASN A 398 3.41 -21.23 9.74
C ASN A 398 3.03 -21.14 8.25
N LEU A 399 3.62 -22.01 7.42
CA LEU A 399 3.41 -22.01 5.97
C LEU A 399 2.03 -22.60 5.64
N ARG A 400 1.24 -21.83 4.89
CA ARG A 400 -0.10 -22.18 4.43
C ARG A 400 -0.08 -22.74 3.01
N THR A 401 0.72 -22.13 2.13
CA THR A 401 0.93 -22.64 0.77
C THR A 401 2.10 -23.60 0.76
N LEU A 402 1.81 -24.85 0.39
CA LEU A 402 2.78 -25.94 0.41
C LEU A 402 3.13 -26.45 -0.97
N GLY A 403 2.62 -25.84 -2.03
CA GLY A 403 2.96 -26.28 -3.38
C GLY A 403 2.77 -25.18 -4.41
N MET A 404 3.64 -25.18 -5.41
CA MET A 404 3.61 -24.22 -6.49
C MET A 404 4.19 -24.84 -7.76
N TRP A 405 3.59 -24.49 -8.90
CA TRP A 405 4.11 -24.81 -10.23
C TRP A 405 4.59 -23.53 -10.90
N CYS A 406 5.80 -23.57 -11.46
CA CYS A 406 6.35 -22.45 -12.23
C CYS A 406 6.80 -22.96 -13.61
N LYS A 407 6.46 -22.21 -14.66
CA LYS A 407 6.97 -22.45 -16.01
C LYS A 407 8.46 -22.10 -16.07
N ASP A 408 9.24 -22.87 -16.84
CA ASP A 408 10.65 -22.57 -17.10
C ASP A 408 10.72 -21.24 -17.86
N GLY A 409 11.38 -20.23 -17.26
CA GLY A 409 11.64 -18.95 -17.91
C GLY A 409 12.74 -19.06 -18.99
N PRO A 410 12.94 -18.02 -19.82
CA PRO A 410 14.02 -17.99 -20.81
C PRO A 410 15.42 -18.21 -20.20
N SER A 411 15.59 -17.88 -18.90
CA SER A 411 16.81 -18.04 -18.11
C SER A 411 16.96 -19.41 -17.42
N MET A 412 15.95 -20.30 -17.50
CA MET A 412 15.98 -21.65 -16.90
C MET A 412 16.26 -22.76 -17.91
N LEU A 413 16.45 -22.41 -19.19
CA LEU A 413 16.95 -23.35 -20.19
C LEU A 413 18.47 -23.48 -20.02
N PRO A 414 19.05 -24.70 -20.08
CA PRO A 414 20.49 -24.84 -20.12
C PRO A 414 21.04 -24.01 -21.28
N HIS A 415 22.13 -23.29 -21.06
CA HIS A 415 22.89 -22.68 -22.15
C HIS A 415 23.22 -23.79 -23.16
N GLY A 416 22.71 -23.63 -24.39
CA GLY A 416 23.00 -24.54 -25.50
C GLY A 416 24.47 -24.51 -25.91
#